data_AF-A0A9D7NHN9-F1
#
_entry.id   AF-A0A9D7NHN9-F1
#
_cell.length_a   1.000
_cell.length_b   1.000
_cell.length_c   1.000
_cell.angle_alpha   90.00
_cell.angle_beta   90.00
_cell.angle_gamma   90.00
#
_symmetry.space_group_name_H-M   'P 1'
#
loop_
_entity.id
_entity.type
_entity.pdbx_description
1 polymer ?
#
loop_
_entity_poly.entity_id
_entity_poly.type
_entity_poly.pdbx_seq_one_letter_code
_entity_poly.pdbx_strand_id
1 'polypeptide(L)'
;MIGPTDFSVRESVQRYGLQDHTEFIDFVPHAEAVKYQQQSQVNLLLINNSPNARTIIPGKLYEYLGSGRPLLAIGPRDSDSAKVIELTKGGALHNYEDVQGLKNSILHFFAAYQT
;
A
#
# COMPACT_ATOMS: atom_id res chain seq x y z
N MET A 1 2.73 6.72 -8.32
CA MET A 1 3.10 7.26 -7.00
C MET A 1 2.76 8.74 -6.97
N ILE A 2 2.15 9.22 -5.88
CA ILE A 2 1.64 10.59 -5.78
C ILE A 2 2.32 11.30 -4.62
N GLY A 3 2.80 12.52 -4.87
CA GLY A 3 3.47 13.37 -3.90
C GLY A 3 5.01 13.26 -3.92
N PRO A 4 5.68 14.00 -3.01
CA PRO A 4 7.14 14.06 -2.96
C PRO A 4 7.72 12.65 -2.81
N THR A 5 8.57 12.28 -3.77
CA THR A 5 9.21 10.96 -3.80
C THR A 5 10.72 11.15 -3.80
N ASP A 6 11.39 10.50 -2.85
CA ASP A 6 12.85 10.55 -2.70
C ASP A 6 13.57 10.04 -3.95
N PHE A 7 14.75 10.60 -4.23
CA PHE A 7 15.56 10.22 -5.39
C PHE A 7 15.94 8.73 -5.38
N SER A 8 16.22 8.15 -4.20
CA SER A 8 16.55 6.72 -4.07
C SER A 8 15.43 5.80 -4.55
N VAL A 9 14.18 6.19 -4.39
CA VAL A 9 13.03 5.43 -4.89
C VAL A 9 12.99 5.47 -6.41
N ARG A 10 13.22 6.63 -7.02
CA ARG A 10 13.27 6.79 -8.48
C ARG A 10 14.40 5.97 -9.09
N GLU A 11 15.59 5.98 -8.48
CA GLU A 11 16.69 5.12 -8.90
C GLU A 11 16.34 3.62 -8.79
N SER A 12 15.62 3.22 -7.73
CA SER A 12 15.20 1.82 -7.58
C SER A 12 14.25 1.39 -8.69
N VAL A 13 13.28 2.25 -9.05
CA VAL A 13 12.33 2.00 -10.16
C VAL A 13 13.08 1.83 -11.47
N GLN A 14 14.09 2.66 -11.73
CA GLN A 14 14.96 2.52 -12.91
C GLN A 14 15.78 1.23 -12.87
N ARG A 15 16.43 0.93 -11.74
CA ARG A 15 17.27 -0.26 -11.56
C ARG A 15 16.50 -1.56 -11.83
N TYR A 16 15.23 -1.61 -11.46
CA TYR A 16 14.37 -2.77 -11.67
C TYR A 16 13.58 -2.73 -12.99
N GLY A 17 13.79 -1.72 -13.84
CA GLY A 17 13.14 -1.63 -15.16
C GLY A 17 11.63 -1.37 -15.09
N LEU A 18 11.14 -0.72 -14.03
CA LEU A 18 9.70 -0.48 -13.80
C LEU A 18 9.22 0.89 -14.30
N GLN A 19 10.05 1.61 -15.06
CA GLN A 19 9.78 2.99 -15.48
C GLN A 19 8.51 3.09 -16.35
N ASP A 20 8.33 2.17 -17.29
CA ASP A 20 7.16 2.14 -18.19
C ASP A 20 5.85 1.73 -17.47
N HIS A 21 5.96 1.28 -16.22
CA HIS A 21 4.83 0.87 -15.38
C HIS A 21 4.65 1.76 -14.14
N THR A 22 5.44 2.84 -14.03
CA THR A 22 5.41 3.73 -12.88
C THR A 22 5.22 5.18 -13.30
N GLU A 23 4.07 5.74 -12.96
CA GLU A 23 3.83 7.18 -13.08
C GLU A 23 4.20 7.88 -11.77
N PHE A 24 4.95 8.99 -11.84
CA PHE A 24 5.20 9.88 -10.71
C PHE A 24 4.41 11.16 -10.90
N ILE A 25 3.44 11.38 -10.02
CA ILE A 25 2.62 12.59 -9.97
C ILE A 25 3.12 13.41 -8.78
N ASP A 26 3.34 14.71 -9.01
CA ASP A 26 3.76 15.64 -7.97
C ASP A 26 2.68 15.83 -6.89
N PHE A 27 2.86 16.80 -6.01
CA PHE A 27 1.87 17.12 -5.00
C PHE A 27 0.51 17.43 -5.62
N VAL A 28 -0.54 16.77 -5.11
CA VAL A 28 -1.93 17.07 -5.42
C VAL A 28 -2.67 17.43 -4.13
N PRO A 29 -3.71 18.28 -4.18
CA PRO A 29 -4.57 18.53 -3.03
C PRO A 29 -5.16 17.23 -2.48
N HIS A 30 -5.41 17.20 -1.16
CA HIS A 30 -5.92 16.00 -0.48
C HIS A 30 -7.19 15.41 -1.14
N ALA A 31 -8.13 16.25 -1.55
CA ALA A 31 -9.35 15.81 -2.23
C ALA A 31 -9.07 15.06 -3.54
N GLU A 32 -8.01 15.41 -4.27
CA GLU A 32 -7.60 14.69 -5.48
C GLU A 32 -6.89 13.39 -5.12
N ALA A 33 -6.03 13.39 -4.10
CA ALA A 33 -5.39 12.17 -3.61
C ALA A 33 -6.43 11.10 -3.21
N VAL A 34 -7.53 11.50 -2.57
CA VAL A 34 -8.66 10.62 -2.25
C VAL A 34 -9.31 10.05 -3.51
N LYS A 35 -9.49 10.85 -4.57
CA LYS A 35 -10.01 10.34 -5.86
C LYS A 35 -9.09 9.28 -6.46
N TYR A 36 -7.77 9.50 -6.44
CA TYR A 36 -6.81 8.50 -6.90
C TYR A 36 -6.89 7.21 -6.08
N GLN A 37 -7.02 7.31 -4.75
CA GLN A 37 -7.19 6.14 -3.87
C GLN A 37 -8.46 5.34 -4.22
N GLN A 38 -9.58 6.04 -4.49
CA GLN A 38 -10.85 5.43 -4.89
C GLN A 38 -10.83 4.86 -6.32
N GLN A 39 -10.00 5.38 -7.21
CA GLN A 39 -9.83 4.88 -8.58
C GLN A 39 -8.87 3.70 -8.65
N SER A 40 -7.94 3.60 -7.70
CA SER A 40 -6.95 2.53 -7.62
C SER A 40 -7.60 1.17 -7.35
N GLN A 41 -7.07 0.11 -7.96
CA GLN A 41 -7.53 -1.26 -7.76
C GLN A 41 -7.07 -1.80 -6.40
N VAL A 42 -5.89 -1.36 -5.97
CA VAL A 42 -5.27 -1.72 -4.69
C VAL A 42 -4.54 -0.49 -4.15
N ASN A 43 -4.68 -0.21 -2.86
CA ASN A 43 -3.89 0.83 -2.17
C ASN A 43 -2.74 0.18 -1.39
N LEU A 44 -1.51 0.71 -1.53
CA LEU A 44 -0.33 0.22 -0.82
C LEU A 44 -0.05 1.07 0.43
N LEU A 45 0.07 0.42 1.60
CA LEU A 45 0.47 1.06 2.85
C LEU A 45 1.76 0.45 3.38
N LEU A 46 2.78 1.29 3.55
CA LEU A 46 4.04 0.90 4.18
C LEU A 46 4.05 1.36 5.63
N ILE A 47 4.15 0.43 6.57
CA ILE A 47 4.21 0.68 8.01
C ILE A 47 5.64 0.43 8.46
N ASN A 48 6.29 1.46 9.02
CA ASN A 48 7.70 1.40 9.44
C ASN A 48 8.07 0.10 10.17
N ASN A 49 9.24 -0.45 9.84
CA ASN A 49 9.79 -1.60 10.54
C ASN A 49 10.49 -1.17 11.85
N SER A 50 9.71 -0.77 12.84
CA SER A 50 10.22 -0.39 14.17
C SER A 50 9.36 -0.98 15.29
N PRO A 51 9.90 -1.17 16.51
CA PRO A 51 9.12 -1.71 17.62
C PRO A 51 7.83 -0.94 17.91
N ASN A 52 7.87 0.39 17.78
CA ASN A 52 6.74 1.28 18.05
C ASN A 52 5.61 1.12 17.01
N ALA A 53 5.89 0.58 15.83
CA ALA A 53 4.88 0.40 14.78
C ALA A 53 3.83 -0.65 15.12
N ARG A 54 4.05 -1.48 16.15
CA ARG A 54 3.06 -2.48 16.60
C ARG A 54 1.83 -1.84 17.24
N THR A 55 1.95 -0.67 17.86
CA THR A 55 0.87 -0.02 18.62
C THR A 55 0.33 1.25 17.95
N ILE A 56 0.94 1.70 16.85
CA ILE A 56 0.52 2.89 16.12
C ILE A 56 -0.28 2.47 14.89
N ILE A 57 -1.51 2.97 14.79
CA ILE A 57 -2.35 2.84 13.59
C ILE A 57 -2.20 4.12 12.77
N PRO A 58 -1.62 4.08 11.57
CA PRO A 58 -1.50 5.27 10.72
C PRO A 58 -2.89 5.78 10.28
N GLY A 59 -3.09 7.10 10.26
CA GLY A 59 -4.36 7.70 9.79
C GLY A 59 -4.76 7.27 8.36
N LYS A 60 -3.76 7.12 7.48
CA LYS A 60 -3.94 6.63 6.09
C LYS A 60 -4.59 5.25 6.00
N LEU A 61 -4.45 4.41 7.03
CA LEU A 61 -5.09 3.09 7.06
C LEU A 61 -6.61 3.24 6.95
N TYR A 62 -7.19 4.17 7.70
CA TYR A 62 -8.63 4.41 7.67
C TYR A 62 -9.09 5.07 6.37
N GLU A 63 -8.30 5.99 5.80
CA GLU A 63 -8.60 6.58 4.49
C GLU A 63 -8.63 5.51 3.39
N TYR A 64 -7.64 4.61 3.38
CA TYR A 64 -7.56 3.55 2.36
C TYR A 64 -8.69 2.54 2.51
N LEU A 65 -9.03 2.14 3.74
CA LEU A 65 -10.22 1.30 3.98
C LEU A 65 -11.50 2.02 3.55
N GLY A 66 -11.63 3.31 3.87
CA GLY A 66 -12.76 4.15 3.47
C GLY A 66 -12.90 4.37 1.96
N SER A 67 -11.83 4.16 1.19
CA SER A 67 -11.87 4.21 -0.29
C SER A 67 -12.65 3.05 -0.92
N GLY A 68 -12.97 2.01 -0.15
CA GLY A 68 -13.67 0.81 -0.64
C GLY A 68 -12.82 -0.07 -1.56
N ARG A 69 -11.50 0.10 -1.53
CA ARG A 69 -10.54 -0.66 -2.33
C ARG A 69 -9.70 -1.58 -1.46
N PRO A 70 -9.30 -2.76 -1.95
CA PRO A 70 -8.36 -3.64 -1.27
C PRO A 70 -7.10 -2.89 -0.81
N LEU A 71 -6.76 -3.07 0.46
CA LEU A 71 -5.53 -2.56 1.05
C LEU A 71 -4.44 -3.65 1.00
N LEU A 72 -3.27 -3.31 0.48
CA LEU A 72 -2.06 -4.12 0.63
C LEU A 72 -1.11 -3.41 1.58
N ALA A 73 -0.91 -3.97 2.77
CA ALA A 73 -0.06 -3.41 3.80
C ALA A 73 1.22 -4.22 3.98
N ILE A 74 2.34 -3.52 4.20
CA ILE A 74 3.62 -4.12 4.59
C ILE A 74 3.98 -3.59 5.98
N GLY A 75 4.12 -4.47 6.96
CA GLY A 75 4.36 -4.11 8.36
C GLY A 75 4.32 -5.30 9.33
N PRO A 76 4.47 -5.06 10.65
CA PRO A 76 4.42 -6.13 11.65
C PRO A 76 3.06 -6.82 11.70
N ARG A 77 3.03 -8.15 11.61
CA ARG A 77 1.77 -8.93 11.61
C ARG A 77 1.04 -8.93 12.95
N ASP A 78 1.76 -8.66 14.03
CA ASP A 78 1.22 -8.54 15.38
C ASP A 78 0.86 -7.08 15.76
N SER A 79 0.75 -6.19 14.77
CA SER A 79 0.38 -4.79 14.98
C SER A 79 -1.13 -4.58 15.15
N ASP A 80 -1.52 -3.48 15.78
CA ASP A 80 -2.91 -3.05 15.83
C ASP A 80 -3.47 -2.72 14.43
N SER A 81 -2.61 -2.27 13.50
CA SER A 81 -2.97 -2.12 12.09
C SER A 81 -3.39 -3.46 11.46
N ALA A 82 -2.68 -4.55 11.76
CA ALA A 82 -3.05 -5.88 11.28
C ALA A 82 -4.43 -6.32 11.79
N LYS A 83 -4.71 -6.08 13.07
CA LYS A 83 -6.03 -6.36 13.67
C LYS A 83 -7.16 -5.61 12.97
N VAL A 84 -6.98 -4.33 12.68
CA VAL A 84 -8.00 -3.54 11.96
C VAL A 84 -8.24 -4.07 10.55
N ILE A 85 -7.18 -4.41 9.82
CA ILE A 85 -7.28 -4.96 8.46
C ILE A 85 -8.03 -6.30 8.48
N GLU A 86 -7.74 -7.17 9.45
CA GLU A 86 -8.41 -8.45 9.61
C GLU A 86 -9.90 -8.29 9.97
N LEU A 87 -10.21 -7.46 10.96
CA LEU A 87 -11.58 -7.20 11.41
C LEU A 87 -12.47 -6.64 10.29
N THR A 88 -11.91 -5.76 9.46
CA THR A 88 -12.63 -5.14 8.34
C THR A 88 -12.66 -6.02 7.09
N LYS A 89 -11.82 -7.07 7.03
CA LYS A 89 -11.56 -7.85 5.81
C LYS A 89 -11.21 -6.98 4.61
N GLY A 90 -10.61 -5.81 4.88
CA GLY A 90 -10.41 -4.76 3.88
C GLY A 90 -9.13 -4.93 3.05
N GLY A 91 -8.34 -5.98 3.29
CA GLY A 91 -7.06 -6.14 2.63
C GLY A 91 -6.18 -7.26 3.17
N ALA A 92 -4.91 -7.22 2.79
CA ALA A 92 -3.87 -8.16 3.22
C ALA A 92 -2.71 -7.40 3.87
N LEU A 93 -2.11 -7.99 4.92
CA LEU A 93 -0.90 -7.49 5.56
C LEU A 93 0.19 -8.57 5.58
N HIS A 94 1.37 -8.19 5.10
CA HIS A 94 2.58 -9.00 5.06
C HIS A 94 3.69 -8.32 5.85
N ASN A 95 4.56 -9.10 6.50
CA ASN A 95 5.82 -8.56 7.03
C ASN A 95 6.82 -8.31 5.89
N TYR A 96 7.86 -7.55 6.20
CA TYR A 96 8.90 -7.14 5.25
C TYR A 96 9.64 -8.33 4.62
N GLU A 97 9.73 -9.46 5.33
CA GLU A 97 10.41 -10.66 4.89
C GLU A 97 9.51 -11.61 4.09
N ASP A 98 8.18 -11.41 4.09
CA ASP A 98 7.23 -12.28 3.40
C ASP A 98 7.05 -11.91 1.92
N VAL A 99 8.13 -12.05 1.18
CA VAL A 99 8.18 -11.78 -0.26
C VAL A 99 7.20 -12.68 -1.03
N GLN A 100 7.11 -13.95 -0.65
CA GLN A 100 6.26 -14.92 -1.36
C GLN A 100 4.76 -14.64 -1.11
N GLY A 101 4.37 -14.35 0.14
CA GLY A 101 3.00 -13.97 0.46
C GLY A 101 2.60 -12.67 -0.21
N LEU A 102 3.48 -11.67 -0.20
CA LEU A 102 3.25 -10.39 -0.88
C LEU A 102 3.01 -10.60 -2.38
N LYS A 103 3.86 -11.40 -3.05
CA LYS A 103 3.71 -11.75 -4.46
C LYS A 103 2.37 -12.44 -4.74
N ASN A 104 1.99 -13.41 -3.90
CA ASN A 104 0.72 -14.13 -4.06
C ASN A 104 -0.49 -13.20 -3.93
N SER A 105 -0.47 -12.27 -2.97
CA SER A 105 -1.54 -11.28 -2.79
C SER A 105 -1.65 -10.33 -3.99
N ILE A 106 -0.52 -9.85 -4.52
CA ILE A 106 -0.51 -9.00 -5.73
C ILE A 106 -1.12 -9.76 -6.92
N LEU A 107 -0.72 -11.00 -7.15
CA LEU A 107 -1.25 -11.83 -8.23
C LEU A 107 -2.75 -12.11 -8.06
N HIS A 108 -3.19 -12.37 -6.82
CA HIS A 108 -4.61 -12.57 -6.51
C HIS A 108 -5.44 -11.32 -6.83
N PHE A 109 -5.01 -10.14 -6.39
CA PHE A 109 -5.72 -8.89 -6.69
C PHE A 109 -5.72 -8.56 -8.18
N PHE A 110 -4.62 -8.86 -8.89
CA PHE A 110 -4.55 -8.68 -10.33
C PHE A 110 -5.55 -9.58 -11.07
N ALA A 111 -5.61 -10.88 -10.73
CA ALA A 111 -6.57 -11.80 -11.33
C ALA A 111 -8.02 -11.41 -11.05
N ALA A 112 -8.32 -10.95 -9.82
CA ALA A 112 -9.64 -10.47 -9.44
C ALA A 112 -10.06 -9.18 -10.20
N TYR A 113 -9.11 -8.36 -10.63
CA TYR A 113 -9.38 -7.18 -11.46
C TYR A 113 -9.65 -7.53 -12.94
N GLN A 114 -9.03 -8.60 -13.45
CA GLN A 114 -9.20 -9.02 -14.86
C GLN A 114 -10.56 -9.70 -15.15
N THR A 115 -11.32 -10.03 -14.11
CA THR A 115 -12.63 -10.70 -14.20
C THR A 115 -13.76 -9.68 -14.12
#